data_AF-A0A3B0YGJ5-F1
#
_entry.id   AF-A0A3B0YGJ5-F1
#
_cell.length_a   1.000
_cell.length_b   1.000
_cell.length_c   1.000
_cell.angle_alpha   90.00
_cell.angle_beta   90.00
_cell.angle_gamma   90.00
#
_symmetry.space_group_name_H-M   'P 1'
#
loop_
_entity.id
_entity.type
_entity.pdbx_description
1 polymer ?
#
loop_
_entity_poly.entity_id
_entity_poly.type
_entity_poly.pdbx_seq_one_letter_code
_entity_poly.pdbx_strand_id
1 'polypeptide(L)'
;MTPEPSPIIGDWYKSTLGDAFEIVASDDDDDTLELQYYDGTIGELDRENWETLQLEPVEPPEDWSGSMDVSPEDTASTELWTETQDWMAQLERMERILP
;
A
#
# COMPACT_ATOMS: atom_id res chain seq x y z
N MET A 1 -22.46 9.09 15.72
CA MET A 1 -21.14 8.44 15.73
C MET A 1 -20.89 8.07 14.28
N THR A 2 -20.11 8.87 13.57
CA THR A 2 -19.52 8.43 12.31
C THR A 2 -18.59 7.27 12.65
N PRO A 3 -18.73 6.09 12.02
CA PRO A 3 -17.76 5.03 12.22
C PRO A 3 -16.38 5.55 11.83
N GLU A 4 -15.36 5.18 12.59
CA GLU A 4 -13.98 5.46 12.22
C GLU A 4 -13.72 4.80 10.87
N PRO A 5 -13.05 5.49 9.93
CA PRO A 5 -12.77 4.91 8.63
C PRO A 5 -11.88 3.68 8.81
N SER A 6 -12.17 2.59 8.10
CA SER A 6 -11.24 1.46 8.03
C SER A 6 -9.95 1.92 7.35
N PRO A 7 -8.78 1.45 7.80
CA PRO A 7 -7.51 1.81 7.18
C PRO A 7 -7.44 1.22 5.77
N ILE A 8 -7.24 2.08 4.77
CA ILE A 8 -7.12 1.71 3.36
C ILE A 8 -5.69 2.00 2.92
N ILE A 9 -5.00 0.98 2.41
CA ILE A 9 -3.66 1.12 1.86
C ILE A 9 -3.72 2.03 0.62
N GLY A 10 -2.82 3.02 0.54
CA GLY A 10 -2.75 4.07 -0.47
C GLY A 10 -3.58 5.32 -0.14
N ASP A 11 -4.35 5.31 0.94
CA ASP A 11 -5.16 6.45 1.36
C ASP A 11 -4.46 7.27 2.46
N TRP A 12 -4.77 8.56 2.49
CA TRP A 12 -4.13 9.55 3.37
C TRP A 12 -5.03 9.88 4.54
N TYR A 13 -4.46 9.87 5.74
CA TYR A 13 -5.17 10.15 6.97
C TYR A 13 -4.45 11.21 7.77
N LYS A 14 -5.23 11.96 8.55
CA LYS A 14 -4.69 12.97 9.44
C LYS A 14 -5.40 12.90 10.79
N SER A 15 -4.60 12.93 11.86
CA SER A 15 -5.13 13.12 13.20
C SER A 15 -5.28 14.60 13.53
N THR A 16 -6.19 14.93 14.44
CA THR A 16 -6.44 16.32 14.88
C THR A 16 -5.22 17.00 15.53
N LEU A 17 -4.22 16.23 15.96
CA LEU A 17 -3.04 16.68 16.69
C LEU A 17 -1.72 16.42 15.95
N GLY A 18 -1.74 15.73 14.82
CA GLY A 18 -0.54 15.25 14.14
C GLY A 18 -0.46 15.63 12.67
N ASP A 19 0.65 15.18 12.06
CA ASP A 19 0.90 15.28 10.63
C ASP A 19 0.04 14.28 9.85
N ALA A 20 -0.15 14.58 8.56
CA ALA A 20 -0.81 13.66 7.64
C ALA A 20 0.14 12.53 7.23
N PHE A 21 -0.40 11.34 7.04
CA PHE A 21 0.34 10.14 6.67
C PHE A 21 -0.49 9.26 5.74
N GLU A 22 0.19 8.50 4.89
CA GLU A 22 -0.38 7.45 4.05
C GLU A 22 -0.31 6.11 4.76
N ILE A 23 -1.31 5.25 4.58
CA ILE A 23 -1.18 3.83 4.94
C ILE A 23 -0.53 3.10 3.78
N VAL A 24 0.67 2.56 3.97
CA VAL A 24 1.43 1.88 2.90
C VAL A 24 1.38 0.36 3.02
N ALA A 25 1.11 -0.17 4.21
CA ALA A 25 0.87 -1.59 4.43
C ALA A 25 -0.04 -1.83 5.65
N SER A 26 -0.64 -3.02 5.69
CA SER A 26 -1.31 -3.54 6.88
C SER A 26 -0.89 -4.99 7.11
N ASP A 27 -0.59 -5.33 8.36
CA ASP A 27 -0.28 -6.68 8.80
C ASP A 27 -1.40 -7.17 9.71
N ASP A 28 -2.11 -8.22 9.29
CA ASP A 28 -3.24 -8.78 10.04
C ASP A 28 -2.79 -9.80 11.10
N ASP A 29 -1.59 -10.36 10.96
CA ASP A 29 -1.05 -11.33 11.94
C ASP A 29 -0.58 -10.59 13.20
N ASP A 30 0.07 -9.43 13.00
CA ASP A 30 0.58 -8.58 14.07
C ASP A 30 -0.40 -7.46 14.48
N ASP A 31 -1.51 -7.29 13.74
CA ASP A 31 -2.53 -6.25 13.94
C ASP A 31 -1.96 -4.81 13.89
N THR A 32 -0.97 -4.61 13.02
CA THR A 32 -0.25 -3.35 12.83
C THR A 32 -0.43 -2.76 11.44
N LEU A 33 -0.28 -1.45 11.34
CA LEU A 33 -0.35 -0.67 10.09
C LEU A 33 0.97 0.04 9.88
N GLU A 34 1.50 -0.02 8.67
CA GLU A 34 2.67 0.76 8.28
C GLU A 34 2.22 2.07 7.63
N LEU A 35 2.76 3.18 8.14
CA LEU A 35 2.41 4.52 7.70
C LEU A 35 3.62 5.29 7.18
N GLN A 36 3.40 6.08 6.14
CA GLN A 36 4.42 6.94 5.53
C GLN A 36 4.05 8.41 5.70
N TYR A 37 4.97 9.18 6.27
CA TYR A 37 4.85 10.62 6.33
C TYR A 37 5.39 11.27 5.05
N TYR A 38 4.98 12.52 4.78
CA TYR A 38 5.45 13.30 3.63
C TYR A 38 6.98 13.42 3.50
N ASP A 39 7.71 13.41 4.62
CA ASP A 39 9.18 13.44 4.64
C ASP A 39 9.83 12.11 4.17
N GLY A 40 9.02 11.08 3.89
CA GLY A 40 9.48 9.72 3.56
C GLY A 40 9.81 8.87 4.78
N THR A 41 9.57 9.39 5.99
CA THR A 41 9.68 8.61 7.23
C THR A 41 8.60 7.54 7.27
N ILE A 42 8.98 6.30 7.60
CA ILE A 42 8.06 5.20 7.85
C ILE A 42 7.85 5.05 9.36
N GLY A 43 6.59 4.90 9.76
CA GLY A 43 6.16 4.58 11.11
C GLY A 43 5.23 3.38 11.15
N GLU A 44 4.98 2.90 12.35
CA GLU A 44 4.09 1.78 12.63
C GLU A 44 3.00 2.24 13.59
N LEU A 45 1.78 1.78 13.38
CA LEU A 45 0.63 2.08 14.22
C LEU A 45 -0.20 0.83 14.45
N ASP A 46 -0.42 0.54 15.73
CA ASP A 46 -1.26 -0.56 16.18
C ASP A 46 -2.74 -0.31 15.83
N ARG A 47 -3.46 -1.34 15.39
CA ARG A 47 -4.86 -1.22 14.98
C ARG A 47 -5.79 -0.88 16.15
N GLU A 48 -5.47 -1.28 17.39
CA GLU A 48 -6.22 -0.82 18.58
C GLU A 48 -6.13 0.70 18.74
N ASN A 49 -4.95 1.26 18.43
CA ASN A 49 -4.69 2.68 18.52
C ASN A 49 -5.37 3.43 17.38
N TRP A 50 -5.42 2.85 16.18
CA TRP A 50 -6.22 3.37 15.06
C TRP A 50 -7.67 3.64 15.46
N GLU A 51 -8.34 2.66 16.09
CA GLU A 51 -9.75 2.78 16.53
C GLU A 51 -9.97 3.73 17.72
N THR A 52 -8.88 4.17 18.35
CA THR A 52 -8.90 5.13 19.45
C THR A 52 -8.59 6.55 18.95
N LEU A 53 -7.86 6.66 17.86
CA LEU A 53 -7.44 7.92 17.26
C LEU A 53 -8.54 8.45 16.34
N GLN A 54 -8.97 9.68 16.60
CA GLN A 54 -9.89 10.38 15.71
C GLN A 54 -9.18 10.79 14.41
N LEU A 55 -9.15 9.86 13.47
CA LEU A 55 -8.51 9.99 12.17
C LEU A 55 -9.53 10.40 11.11
N GLU A 56 -9.16 11.40 10.31
CA GLU A 56 -9.96 11.86 9.18
C GLU A 56 -9.21 11.55 7.88
N PRO A 57 -9.89 10.93 6.88
CA PRO A 57 -9.31 10.76 5.56
C PRO A 57 -9.17 12.13 4.89
N VAL A 58 -8.00 12.38 4.31
CA VAL A 58 -7.64 13.65 3.68
C VAL A 58 -7.07 13.39 2.29
N GLU A 59 -7.11 14.41 1.43
CA GLU A 59 -6.41 14.34 0.15
C GLU A 59 -4.89 14.37 0.38
N PRO A 60 -4.10 13.66 -0.44
CA PRO A 60 -2.65 13.75 -0.38
C PRO A 60 -2.22 15.21 -0.59
N PRO A 61 -1.10 15.65 0.04
CA PRO A 61 -0.53 16.95 -0.28
C PRO A 61 -0.24 17.04 -1.79
N GLU A 62 -0.45 18.23 -2.39
CA GLU A 62 -0.44 18.47 -3.85
C GLU A 62 0.82 17.96 -4.59
N ASP A 63 1.92 17.70 -3.88
CA ASP A 63 3.21 17.25 -4.44
C ASP A 63 3.39 15.71 -4.42
N TRP A 64 2.57 14.96 -3.67
CA TRP A 64 2.80 13.52 -3.49
C TRP A 64 2.12 12.64 -4.53
N SER A 65 0.94 13.06 -5.01
CA SER A 65 0.22 12.37 -6.10
C SER A 65 0.95 12.43 -7.45
N GLY A 66 2.10 13.10 -7.55
CA GLY A 66 2.95 13.11 -8.74
C GLY A 66 3.70 11.78 -8.99
N SER A 67 3.78 10.87 -8.01
CA SER A 67 4.56 9.62 -8.12
C SER A 67 3.74 8.33 -8.18
N MET A 68 2.41 8.38 -7.95
CA MET A 68 1.50 7.25 -8.12
C MET A 68 0.29 7.66 -8.99
N ASP A 69 0.49 7.76 -10.31
CA ASP A 69 -0.60 7.49 -11.24
C ASP A 69 -0.66 5.97 -11.44
N VAL A 70 -1.35 5.28 -10.54
CA VAL A 70 -1.96 3.99 -10.91
C VAL A 70 -3.39 4.32 -11.30
N SER A 71 -3.56 4.80 -12.54
CA SER A 71 -4.88 4.92 -13.15
C SER A 71 -5.67 3.62 -12.94
N PRO A 72 -6.91 3.67 -12.41
CA PRO A 72 -7.71 2.47 -12.14
C PRO A 72 -8.08 1.65 -13.39
N GLU A 73 -7.71 2.13 -14.59
CA GLU A 73 -7.79 1.39 -15.85
C GLU A 73 -6.69 0.33 -16.05
N ASP A 74 -5.64 0.28 -15.21
CA ASP A 74 -4.60 -0.77 -15.26
C ASP A 74 -4.86 -1.95 -14.29
N THR A 75 -6.07 -2.01 -13.70
CA THR A 75 -6.54 -3.21 -12.96
C THR A 75 -7.13 -4.27 -13.89
N ALA A 76 -6.86 -4.19 -15.20
CA ALA A 76 -7.05 -5.29 -16.13
C ALA A 76 -6.02 -6.38 -15.86
N SER A 77 -6.32 -7.18 -14.84
CA SER A 77 -5.80 -8.52 -14.60
C SER A 77 -5.77 -9.34 -15.91
N THR A 78 -4.68 -9.29 -16.68
CA THR A 78 -4.40 -10.18 -17.82
C THR A 78 -2.94 -10.17 -18.31
N GLU A 79 -2.00 -9.43 -17.73
CA GLU A 79 -0.59 -9.51 -18.19
C GLU A 79 0.42 -10.01 -17.14
N LEU A 80 0.07 -9.95 -15.85
CA LEU A 80 0.94 -10.43 -14.76
C LEU A 80 1.06 -11.96 -14.70
N TRP A 81 0.20 -12.71 -15.40
CA TRP A 81 0.25 -14.17 -15.48
C TRP A 81 0.89 -14.67 -16.78
N THR A 82 1.13 -13.80 -17.77
CA THR A 82 1.83 -14.15 -19.01
C THR A 82 3.33 -14.15 -18.78
N GLU A 83 3.84 -13.20 -17.99
CA GLU A 83 5.26 -13.10 -17.66
C GLU A 83 5.74 -14.27 -16.81
N THR A 84 4.96 -14.72 -15.81
CA THR A 84 5.32 -15.90 -14.98
C THR A 84 5.40 -17.20 -15.80
N GLN A 85 4.61 -17.33 -16.87
CA GLN A 85 4.65 -18.50 -17.76
C GLN A 85 5.91 -18.52 -18.65
N ASP A 86 6.36 -17.35 -19.12
CA ASP A 86 7.60 -17.21 -19.90
C ASP A 86 8.84 -17.52 -19.06
N TRP A 87 8.87 -17.06 -17.80
CA TRP A 87 9.94 -17.40 -16.86
C TRP A 87 10.03 -18.90 -16.58
N MET A 88 8.90 -19.60 -16.44
CA MET A 88 8.89 -21.05 -16.26
C MET A 88 9.42 -21.79 -17.51
N ALA A 89 9.05 -21.34 -18.71
CA ALA A 89 9.58 -21.91 -19.97
C ALA A 89 11.08 -21.61 -20.17
N GLN A 90 11.55 -20.44 -19.72
CA GLN A 90 12.96 -20.09 -19.73
C GLN A 90 13.77 -20.96 -18.75
N LEU A 91 13.22 -21.28 -17.58
CA LEU A 91 13.85 -22.19 -16.62
C LEU A 91 13.97 -23.62 -17.17
N GLU A 92 12.94 -24.14 -17.86
CA GLU A 92 12.98 -25.46 -18.51
C GLU A 92 14.03 -25.51 -19.64
N ARG A 93 14.17 -24.41 -20.39
CA ARG A 93 15.24 -24.25 -21.40
C ARG A 93 16.64 -24.23 -20.78
N MET A 94 16.79 -23.60 -19.61
CA MET A 94 18.07 -23.50 -18.90
C MET A 94 18.49 -24.85 -18.30
N GLU A 95 17.55 -25.66 -17.81
CA GLU A 95 17.82 -27.01 -17.32
C GLU A 95 18.28 -27.96 -18.44
N ARG A 96 17.73 -27.80 -19.66
CA ARG A 96 18.14 -28.58 -20.85
C ARG A 96 19.56 -28.28 -21.35
N ILE A 97 20.20 -27.21 -20.84
CA ILE A 97 21.53 -26.73 -21.28
C ILE A 97 22.63 -27.07 -20.26
N LEU A 98 22.28 -27.64 -19.11
CA LEU A 98 23.25 -28.28 -18.22
C LEU A 98 23.56 -29.71 -18.72
N PRO A 99 24.82 -30.04 -19.07
CA PRO A 99 25.22 -31.40 -19.44
C PRO A 99 25.21 -32.37 -18.26
#